data_AF-A0A022QY04-F1
#
_entry.id   AF-A0A022QY04-F1
#
_cell.length_a   1.000
_cell.length_b   1.000
_cell.length_c   1.000
_cell.angle_alpha   90.00
_cell.angle_beta   90.00
_cell.angle_gamma   90.00
#
_symmetry.space_group_name_H-M   'P 1'
#
loop_
_entity.id
_entity.type
_entity.pdbx_description
1 polymer ?
#
loop_
_entity_poly.entity_id
_entity_poly.type
_entity_poly.pdbx_seq_one_letter_code
_entity_poly.pdbx_strand_id
1 'polypeptide(L)'
;MGKRLRKARPMCYCVSPRSSSLHAIFSWYEEDMWIEIAKFLDGRSLVILAMTCKWFNRIMMEDSVWKYACLRDLQVPDPGKVAFKWIKLYAAAFDWMRIGAFLFDSTAALLSESLIAPLRIPDEETTDRTLQLQGCCLLKNIKAGIWIADLQLVRCPVCDLDSCDGTMQTLDARHIELFLNEGYNNGSWDYDVLGSHNISKHADGASGGIFDIKHLKDQTTSDIFDLKSWVGKKNDWQPKAVVTLHAVAVNTNLQNNEGIQIKYQAMKAGKEGEVVAIRISQQLL
;
A
#
# COMPACT_ATOMS: atom_id res chain seq x y z
N MET A 1 61.11 -43.79 12.50
CA MET A 1 60.00 -42.99 13.07
C MET A 1 60.57 -42.22 14.27
N GLY A 2 60.41 -40.91 14.50
CA GLY A 2 59.52 -39.91 13.92
C GLY A 2 60.17 -38.52 13.89
N LYS A 3 59.76 -37.69 12.92
CA LYS A 3 60.20 -36.30 12.74
C LYS A 3 59.38 -35.39 13.67
N ARG A 4 60.05 -34.53 14.45
CA ARG A 4 59.42 -33.48 15.27
C ARG A 4 58.62 -32.52 14.36
N LEU A 5 57.31 -32.42 14.60
CA LEU A 5 56.43 -31.44 13.98
C LEU A 5 56.83 -30.02 14.44
N ARG A 6 57.04 -29.11 13.48
CA ARG A 6 57.25 -27.68 13.73
C ARG A 6 55.96 -27.08 14.31
N LYS A 7 56.08 -26.45 15.47
CA LYS A 7 55.00 -25.68 16.12
C LYS A 7 54.63 -24.49 15.21
N ALA A 8 53.38 -24.43 14.76
CA ALA A 8 52.87 -23.30 13.99
C ALA A 8 52.91 -22.02 14.86
N ARG A 9 53.34 -20.91 14.26
CA ARG A 9 53.27 -19.57 14.89
C ARG A 9 51.79 -19.22 15.11
N PRO A 10 51.39 -18.66 16.27
CA PRO A 10 50.05 -18.12 16.41
C PRO A 10 49.87 -16.94 15.45
N MET A 11 48.74 -16.92 14.74
CA MET A 11 48.33 -15.75 13.95
C MET A 11 48.25 -14.53 14.85
N CYS A 12 48.81 -13.42 14.36
CA CYS A 12 48.77 -12.13 15.00
C CYS A 12 47.30 -11.72 15.23
N TYR A 13 46.85 -11.72 16.48
CA TYR A 13 45.58 -11.11 16.84
C TYR A 13 45.71 -9.61 16.58
N CYS A 14 44.90 -9.08 15.67
CA CYS A 14 44.68 -7.65 15.56
C CYS A 14 44.25 -7.14 16.94
N VAL A 15 45.12 -6.40 17.61
CA VAL A 15 44.76 -5.66 18.81
C VAL A 15 43.78 -4.59 18.35
N SER A 16 42.49 -4.78 18.62
CA SER A 16 41.50 -3.70 18.48
C SER A 16 42.00 -2.48 19.24
N PRO A 17 41.89 -1.25 18.69
CA PRO A 17 42.30 -0.07 19.42
C PRO A 17 41.55 -0.04 20.75
N ARG A 18 42.30 -0.02 21.86
CA ARG A 18 41.71 0.23 23.18
C ARG A 18 41.09 1.61 23.10
N SER A 19 39.76 1.67 23.20
CA SER A 19 39.02 2.92 23.33
C SER A 19 39.47 3.61 24.61
N SER A 20 40.39 4.57 24.46
CA SER A 20 40.58 5.60 25.45
C SER A 20 39.32 6.45 25.44
N SER A 21 38.51 6.28 26.49
CA SER A 21 37.31 7.04 26.80
C SER A 21 37.65 8.53 26.91
N LEU A 22 37.66 9.21 25.76
CA LEU A 22 37.37 10.63 25.71
C LEU A 22 35.86 10.70 25.51
N HIS A 23 35.16 11.27 26.49
CA HIS A 23 33.81 11.75 26.31
C HIS A 23 33.82 12.72 25.13
N ALA A 24 33.55 12.21 23.92
CA ALA A 24 33.07 13.04 22.83
C ALA A 24 31.74 13.58 23.33
N ILE A 25 31.77 14.82 23.83
CA ILE A 25 30.57 15.60 24.09
C ILE A 25 30.00 15.88 22.70
N PHE A 26 29.21 14.94 22.19
CA PHE A 26 28.41 15.17 21.01
C PHE A 26 27.51 16.36 21.32
N SER A 27 27.75 17.46 20.62
CA SER A 27 27.09 18.73 20.93
C SER A 27 25.64 18.69 20.47
N TRP A 28 24.76 19.49 21.06
CA TRP A 28 23.35 19.54 20.66
C TRP A 28 23.17 19.99 19.20
N TYR A 29 24.12 20.74 18.64
CA TYR A 29 24.14 21.07 17.20
C TYR A 29 24.36 19.86 16.30
N GLU A 30 25.01 18.80 16.81
CA GLU A 30 25.15 17.54 16.07
C GLU A 30 23.89 16.69 16.16
N GLU A 31 23.09 16.81 17.23
CA GLU A 31 21.80 16.10 17.35
C GLU A 31 20.87 16.49 16.19
N ASP A 32 20.72 17.79 15.92
CA ASP A 32 19.94 18.29 14.78
C ASP A 32 20.49 17.81 13.43
N MET A 33 21.80 17.82 13.25
CA MET A 33 22.44 17.35 12.02
C MET A 33 22.22 15.84 11.80
N TRP A 34 22.29 15.03 12.85
CA TRP A 34 22.03 13.60 12.76
C TRP A 34 20.55 13.28 12.52
N ILE A 35 19.63 14.09 13.06
CA ILE A 35 18.21 14.01 12.70
C ILE A 35 18.04 14.29 11.19
N GLU A 36 18.67 15.33 10.65
CA GLU A 36 18.60 15.62 9.22
C GLU A 36 19.21 14.49 8.36
N ILE A 37 20.37 13.95 8.75
CA ILE A 37 20.98 12.80 8.06
C ILE A 37 20.03 11.57 8.12
N ALA A 38 19.42 11.31 9.27
CA ALA A 38 18.53 10.17 9.48
C ALA A 38 17.33 10.19 8.54
N LYS A 39 16.78 11.36 8.19
CA LYS A 39 15.67 11.49 7.23
C LYS A 39 15.99 10.93 5.84
N PHE A 40 17.26 10.74 5.50
CA PHE A 40 17.71 10.17 4.22
C PHE A 40 18.11 8.69 4.31
N LEU A 41 18.05 8.07 5.50
CA LEU A 41 18.32 6.65 5.67
C LEU A 41 17.04 5.83 5.46
N ASP A 42 17.17 4.64 4.88
CA ASP A 42 16.09 3.66 4.82
C ASP A 42 15.76 3.08 6.22
N GLY A 43 14.56 2.50 6.37
CA GLY A 43 14.12 1.97 7.66
C GLY A 43 15.05 0.93 8.27
N ARG A 44 15.69 0.08 7.46
CA ARG A 44 16.64 -0.92 7.94
C ARG A 44 17.91 -0.26 8.48
N SER A 45 18.44 0.72 7.77
CA SER A 45 19.60 1.52 8.15
C SER A 45 19.34 2.30 9.46
N LEU A 46 18.15 2.88 9.61
CA LEU A 46 17.71 3.55 10.84
C LEU A 46 17.70 2.59 12.04
N VAL A 47 17.13 1.39 11.89
CA VAL A 47 17.10 0.37 12.96
C VAL A 47 18.51 -0.10 13.31
N ILE A 48 19.36 -0.37 12.31
CA ILE A 48 20.75 -0.78 12.55
C ILE A 48 21.50 0.31 13.33
N LEU A 49 21.37 1.57 12.94
CA LEU A 49 22.02 2.68 13.61
C LEU A 49 21.50 2.87 15.05
N ALA A 50 20.19 2.75 15.26
CA ALA A 50 19.56 2.81 16.57
C ALA A 50 20.05 1.72 17.54
N MET A 51 20.53 0.57 17.03
CA MET A 51 21.06 -0.52 17.84
C MET A 51 22.55 -0.34 18.23
N THR A 52 23.26 0.64 17.66
CA THR A 52 24.69 0.81 17.90
C THR A 52 25.01 1.37 19.29
N CYS A 53 24.25 2.36 19.77
CA CYS A 53 24.42 2.96 21.09
C CYS A 53 23.15 3.70 21.55
N LYS A 54 23.05 4.00 22.86
CA LYS A 54 21.90 4.71 23.45
C LYS A 54 21.66 6.09 22.85
N TRP A 55 22.72 6.78 22.42
CA TRP A 55 22.61 8.11 21.85
C TRP A 55 21.96 8.07 20.47
N PHE A 56 22.45 7.21 19.56
CA PHE A 56 21.79 6.99 18.28
C PHE A 56 20.37 6.43 18.44
N ASN A 57 20.13 5.56 19.42
CA ASN A 57 18.78 5.09 19.70
C ASN A 57 17.82 6.26 19.96
N ARG A 58 18.21 7.24 20.77
CA ARG A 58 17.37 8.41 21.06
C ARG A 58 17.07 9.20 19.79
N ILE A 59 18.09 9.50 18.98
CA ILE A 59 17.94 10.29 17.75
C ILE A 59 17.07 9.56 16.72
N MET A 60 17.35 8.28 16.46
CA MET A 60 16.62 7.51 15.46
C MET A 60 15.16 7.23 15.86
N MET A 61 14.80 7.38 17.14
CA MET A 61 13.43 7.20 17.62
C MET A 61 12.62 8.50 17.63
N GLU A 62 13.21 9.62 17.19
CA GLU A 62 12.47 10.86 16.96
C GLU A 62 11.39 10.66 15.89
N ASP A 63 10.18 11.12 16.19
CA ASP A 63 8.99 10.85 15.37
C ASP A 63 9.11 11.50 13.98
N SER A 64 9.81 12.64 13.89
CA SER A 64 10.10 13.32 12.63
C SER A 64 10.95 12.46 11.69
N VAL A 65 11.95 11.74 12.19
CA VAL A 65 12.80 10.84 11.38
C VAL A 65 11.93 9.81 10.66
N TRP A 66 11.04 9.15 11.40
CA TRP A 66 10.13 8.16 10.84
C TRP A 66 9.06 8.76 9.95
N LYS A 67 8.61 9.99 10.22
CA LYS A 67 7.72 10.73 9.31
C LYS A 67 8.36 10.88 7.94
N TYR A 68 9.57 11.44 7.87
CA TYR A 68 10.25 11.66 6.60
C TYR A 68 10.61 10.36 5.89
N ALA A 69 11.08 9.35 6.63
CA ALA A 69 11.32 8.02 6.06
C ALA A 69 10.04 7.42 5.46
N CYS A 70 8.91 7.50 6.18
CA CYS A 70 7.62 6.97 5.73
C CYS A 70 7.14 7.67 4.45
N LEU A 71 7.10 9.01 4.46
CA LEU A 71 6.64 9.79 3.30
C LEU A 71 7.50 9.56 2.06
N ARG A 72 8.84 9.52 2.23
CA ARG A 72 9.78 9.26 1.14
C ARG A 72 9.61 7.86 0.56
N ASP A 73 9.59 6.84 1.42
CA ASP A 73 9.55 5.45 0.98
C ASP A 73 8.18 5.08 0.37
N LEU A 74 7.11 5.73 0.83
CA LEU A 74 5.77 5.64 0.24
C LEU A 74 5.56 6.57 -0.98
N GLN A 75 6.46 7.52 -1.21
CA GLN A 75 6.39 8.52 -2.29
C GLN A 75 5.12 9.39 -2.24
N VAL A 76 4.69 9.77 -1.03
CA VAL A 76 3.50 10.61 -0.79
C VAL A 76 3.87 11.88 -0.01
N PRO A 77 3.14 13.00 -0.19
CA PRO A 77 3.35 14.22 0.57
C PRO A 77 2.84 14.07 2.00
N ASP A 78 3.18 15.06 2.83
CA ASP A 78 2.72 15.13 4.21
C ASP A 78 1.19 15.28 4.30
N PRO A 79 0.45 14.31 4.87
CA PRO A 79 -1.00 14.39 5.04
C PRO A 79 -1.42 15.34 6.17
N GLY A 80 -0.46 15.94 6.89
CA GLY A 80 -0.70 16.79 8.04
C GLY A 80 -0.72 15.99 9.34
N LYS A 81 -1.84 16.02 10.07
CA LYS A 81 -1.96 15.38 11.38
C LYS A 81 -2.34 13.91 11.23
N VAL A 82 -1.62 13.05 11.92
CA VAL A 82 -1.91 11.62 12.09
C VAL A 82 -2.15 11.31 13.57
N ALA A 83 -2.97 10.31 13.86
CA ALA A 83 -3.34 9.88 15.21
C ALA A 83 -2.27 8.99 15.87
N PHE A 84 -1.39 8.38 15.07
CA PHE A 84 -0.38 7.44 15.54
C PHE A 84 1.04 7.93 15.29
N LYS A 85 1.99 7.45 16.09
CA LYS A 85 3.43 7.71 15.88
C LYS A 85 3.88 7.16 14.53
N TRP A 86 4.73 7.91 13.84
CA TRP A 86 5.18 7.57 12.49
C TRP A 86 6.00 6.28 12.44
N ILE A 87 6.76 5.94 13.49
CA ILE A 87 7.45 4.64 13.56
C ILE A 87 6.49 3.45 13.47
N LYS A 88 5.29 3.58 14.07
CA LYS A 88 4.27 2.53 14.02
C LYS A 88 3.61 2.48 12.64
N LEU A 89 3.35 3.64 12.04
CA LEU A 89 2.79 3.73 10.69
C LEU A 89 3.75 3.17 9.65
N TYR A 90 5.04 3.48 9.77
CA TYR A 90 6.11 2.92 8.92
C TYR A 90 6.12 1.40 9.02
N ALA A 91 6.18 0.85 10.23
CA ALA A 91 6.18 -0.60 10.42
C ALA A 91 4.95 -1.28 9.80
N ALA A 92 3.76 -0.68 9.96
CA ALA A 92 2.52 -1.23 9.40
C ALA A 92 2.42 -1.15 7.87
N ALA A 93 2.97 -0.10 7.27
CA ALA A 93 2.92 0.10 5.83
C ALA A 93 3.78 -0.92 5.07
N PHE A 94 4.93 -1.31 5.62
CA PHE A 94 5.94 -2.14 4.95
C PHE A 94 5.97 -3.62 5.39
N ASP A 95 4.95 -4.11 6.10
CA ASP A 95 4.93 -5.50 6.60
C ASP A 95 4.73 -6.53 5.47
N TRP A 96 3.95 -6.23 4.42
CA TRP A 96 3.57 -7.17 3.34
C TRP A 96 3.79 -6.62 1.92
N MET A 97 3.56 -7.45 0.89
CA MET A 97 3.63 -7.04 -0.52
C MET A 97 2.48 -6.06 -0.88
N ARG A 98 2.77 -4.77 -0.71
CA ARG A 98 1.91 -3.66 -1.16
C ARG A 98 2.17 -3.34 -2.62
N ILE A 99 1.16 -2.87 -3.34
CA ILE A 99 1.34 -2.29 -4.67
C ILE A 99 1.96 -0.89 -4.57
N GLY A 100 1.53 -0.12 -3.57
CA GLY A 100 1.99 1.26 -3.37
C GLY A 100 1.07 2.03 -2.44
N ALA A 101 1.27 3.34 -2.37
CA ALA A 101 0.48 4.26 -1.59
C ALA A 101 0.03 5.45 -2.42
N PHE A 102 -1.11 6.02 -2.05
CA PHE A 102 -1.69 7.21 -2.67
C PHE A 102 -2.41 8.03 -1.60
N LEU A 103 -2.85 9.23 -1.98
CA LEU A 103 -3.45 10.21 -1.09
C LEU A 103 -4.90 10.48 -1.48
N PHE A 104 -5.77 10.55 -0.47
CA PHE A 104 -7.06 11.21 -0.59
C PHE A 104 -6.97 12.60 0.05
N ASP A 105 -7.16 13.64 -0.78
CA ASP A 105 -7.33 15.02 -0.37
C ASP A 105 -8.81 15.41 -0.22
N SER A 106 -9.70 14.67 -0.87
CA SER A 106 -11.15 14.85 -0.76
C SER A 106 -11.80 13.75 0.07
N THR A 107 -13.05 14.01 0.48
CA THR A 107 -13.86 13.04 1.24
C THR A 107 -14.66 12.11 0.31
N ALA A 108 -14.28 12.01 -0.97
CA ALA A 108 -15.01 11.22 -1.95
C ALA A 108 -14.08 10.51 -2.96
N ALA A 109 -14.43 9.27 -3.29
CA ALA A 109 -13.72 8.47 -4.27
C ALA A 109 -14.66 8.00 -5.37
N LEU A 110 -14.11 7.92 -6.57
CA LEU A 110 -14.72 7.18 -7.66
C LEU A 110 -14.08 5.78 -7.70
N LEU A 111 -14.90 4.75 -7.62
CA LEU A 111 -14.51 3.36 -7.85
C LEU A 111 -14.98 2.97 -9.25
N SER A 112 -14.16 2.28 -10.02
CA SER A 112 -14.54 1.88 -11.39
C SER A 112 -13.95 0.52 -11.75
N GLU A 113 -14.71 -0.30 -12.47
CA GLU A 113 -14.20 -1.51 -13.13
C GLU A 113 -13.70 -1.22 -14.57
N SER A 114 -14.11 -0.10 -15.15
CA SER A 114 -13.66 0.35 -16.47
C SER A 114 -12.63 1.46 -16.31
N LEU A 115 -11.50 1.31 -16.97
CA LEU A 115 -10.39 2.29 -16.96
C LEU A 115 -10.29 3.05 -18.29
N ILE A 116 -11.43 3.21 -18.98
CA ILE A 116 -11.51 3.90 -20.27
C ILE A 116 -11.93 5.35 -20.03
N ALA A 117 -11.12 6.29 -20.51
CA ALA A 117 -11.42 7.72 -20.43
C ALA A 117 -12.48 8.15 -21.47
N PRO A 118 -13.29 9.19 -21.15
CA PRO A 118 -13.37 9.88 -19.87
C PRO A 118 -14.27 9.11 -18.88
N LEU A 119 -13.83 8.98 -17.63
CA LEU A 119 -14.69 8.51 -16.56
C LEU A 119 -15.80 9.53 -16.31
N ARG A 120 -17.05 9.10 -16.43
CA ARG A 120 -18.21 9.90 -16.07
C ARG A 120 -18.43 9.76 -14.58
N ILE A 121 -18.58 10.89 -13.90
CA ILE A 121 -18.99 10.90 -12.49
C ILE A 121 -20.50 10.62 -12.47
N PRO A 122 -20.96 9.61 -11.72
CA PRO A 122 -22.39 9.38 -11.48
C PRO A 122 -23.09 10.64 -10.97
N ASP A 123 -24.25 10.98 -11.55
CA ASP A 123 -25.18 11.92 -10.93
C ASP A 123 -25.72 11.32 -9.62
N GLU A 124 -26.06 12.15 -8.63
CA GLU A 124 -26.44 11.70 -7.27
C GLU A 124 -27.71 10.84 -7.19
N GLU A 125 -28.46 10.67 -8.29
CA GLU A 125 -29.71 9.91 -8.29
C GLU A 125 -29.47 8.39 -8.43
N THR A 126 -29.58 7.70 -7.29
CA THR A 126 -29.62 6.25 -7.09
C THR A 126 -28.36 5.46 -7.48
N THR A 127 -27.48 5.28 -6.48
CA THR A 127 -26.22 4.51 -6.51
C THR A 127 -26.35 3.15 -7.22
N ASP A 128 -27.44 2.41 -7.02
CA ASP A 128 -27.65 1.08 -7.59
C ASP A 128 -27.85 1.09 -9.11
N ARG A 129 -28.53 2.11 -9.66
CA ARG A 129 -28.77 2.20 -11.10
C ARG A 129 -27.51 2.60 -11.86
N THR A 130 -26.70 3.48 -11.28
CA THR A 130 -25.47 3.94 -11.92
C THR A 130 -24.37 2.88 -11.88
N LEU A 131 -24.31 2.10 -10.80
CA LEU A 131 -23.47 0.90 -10.71
C LEU A 131 -23.77 -0.12 -11.81
N GLN A 132 -25.06 -0.44 -12.03
CA GLN A 132 -25.48 -1.38 -13.07
C GLN A 132 -25.28 -0.88 -14.51
N LEU A 133 -25.28 0.44 -14.74
CA LEU A 133 -25.20 1.01 -16.09
C LEU A 133 -23.79 1.48 -16.48
N GLN A 134 -22.97 1.89 -15.50
CA GLN A 134 -21.67 2.53 -15.77
C GLN A 134 -20.47 1.77 -15.20
N GLY A 135 -20.67 0.73 -14.37
CA GLY A 135 -19.56 -0.01 -13.76
C GLY A 135 -18.71 0.88 -12.83
N CYS A 136 -19.32 1.89 -12.20
CA CYS A 136 -18.64 2.79 -11.29
C CYS A 136 -19.50 3.15 -10.07
N CYS A 137 -18.83 3.44 -8.95
CA CYS A 137 -19.44 3.77 -7.67
C CYS A 137 -18.85 5.08 -7.15
N LEU A 138 -19.69 6.04 -6.81
CA LEU A 138 -19.26 7.21 -6.04
C LEU A 138 -19.37 6.91 -4.55
N LEU A 139 -18.24 6.91 -3.84
CA LEU A 139 -18.18 6.71 -2.41
C LEU A 139 -17.88 8.03 -1.70
N LYS A 140 -18.66 8.35 -0.66
CA LYS A 140 -18.55 9.57 0.14
C LYS A 140 -18.10 9.26 1.57
N ASN A 141 -17.75 10.32 2.31
CA ASN A 141 -17.28 10.26 3.70
C ASN A 141 -16.00 9.43 3.86
N ILE A 142 -15.06 9.59 2.93
CA ILE A 142 -13.76 8.91 2.97
C ILE A 142 -12.80 9.66 3.87
N LYS A 143 -12.05 8.92 4.67
CA LYS A 143 -10.97 9.47 5.48
C LYS A 143 -9.85 10.00 4.58
N ALA A 144 -9.60 11.31 4.66
CA ALA A 144 -8.46 11.93 3.99
C ALA A 144 -7.13 11.47 4.59
N GLY A 145 -6.07 11.46 3.79
CA GLY A 145 -4.73 11.05 4.21
C GLY A 145 -4.14 9.95 3.33
N ILE A 146 -3.15 9.23 3.87
CA ILE A 146 -2.39 8.20 3.13
C ILE A 146 -3.15 6.89 3.14
N TRP A 147 -3.28 6.30 1.95
CA TRP A 147 -3.88 4.99 1.73
C TRP A 147 -2.86 4.03 1.12
N ILE A 148 -2.84 2.82 1.64
CA ILE A 148 -1.99 1.72 1.18
C ILE A 148 -2.84 0.80 0.31
N ALA A 149 -2.35 0.52 -0.90
CA ALA A 149 -3.01 -0.34 -1.86
C ALA A 149 -2.34 -1.72 -1.94
N ASP A 150 -3.17 -2.76 -2.06
CA ASP A 150 -2.81 -4.16 -2.11
C ASP A 150 -3.53 -4.87 -3.25
N LEU A 151 -2.86 -5.83 -3.86
CA LEU A 151 -3.44 -6.72 -4.86
C LEU A 151 -3.33 -8.15 -4.38
N GLN A 152 -4.46 -8.82 -4.29
CA GLN A 152 -4.52 -10.23 -3.96
C GLN A 152 -5.14 -10.99 -5.12
N LEU A 153 -4.43 -12.01 -5.60
CA LEU A 153 -5.00 -13.06 -6.42
C LEU A 153 -5.32 -14.23 -5.50
N VAL A 154 -6.60 -14.44 -5.28
CA VAL A 154 -7.10 -15.48 -4.38
C VAL A 154 -7.72 -16.59 -5.23
N ARG A 155 -7.53 -17.84 -4.82
CA ARG A 155 -8.27 -18.96 -5.40
C ARG A 155 -9.76 -18.79 -5.10
N CYS A 156 -10.59 -19.44 -5.91
CA CYS A 156 -12.03 -19.38 -5.71
C CYS A 156 -12.40 -19.83 -4.28
N PRO A 157 -13.00 -18.96 -3.45
CA PRO A 157 -13.28 -19.28 -2.05
C PRO A 157 -14.40 -20.32 -1.88
N VAL A 158 -15.10 -20.68 -2.97
CA VAL A 158 -16.19 -21.67 -2.96
C VAL A 158 -15.66 -23.10 -3.08
N CYS A 159 -14.66 -23.32 -3.93
CA CYS A 159 -14.16 -24.67 -4.27
C CYS A 159 -12.72 -24.91 -3.76
N ASP A 160 -11.88 -23.86 -3.67
CA ASP A 160 -10.43 -23.92 -3.35
C ASP A 160 -9.63 -24.96 -4.16
N LEU A 161 -10.12 -25.34 -5.34
CA LEU A 161 -9.44 -26.29 -6.23
C LEU A 161 -8.46 -25.56 -7.16
N ASP A 162 -7.28 -26.16 -7.37
CA ASP A 162 -6.27 -25.67 -8.33
C ASP A 162 -6.80 -25.56 -9.77
N SER A 163 -7.80 -26.37 -10.11
CA SER A 163 -8.43 -26.44 -11.43
C SER A 163 -9.68 -25.57 -11.55
N CYS A 164 -10.01 -24.77 -10.54
CA CYS A 164 -11.21 -23.95 -10.52
C CYS A 164 -10.92 -22.61 -11.22
N ASP A 165 -11.64 -22.33 -12.30
CA ASP A 165 -11.50 -21.06 -13.02
C ASP A 165 -11.89 -19.84 -12.17
N GLY A 166 -12.48 -20.00 -10.98
CA GLY A 166 -12.91 -18.92 -10.09
C GLY A 166 -11.80 -18.12 -9.39
N THR A 167 -10.65 -17.92 -10.03
CA THR A 167 -9.62 -16.99 -9.54
C THR A 167 -10.23 -15.61 -9.32
N MET A 168 -10.02 -15.05 -8.14
CA MET A 168 -10.54 -13.76 -7.73
C MET A 168 -9.40 -12.75 -7.63
N GLN A 169 -9.53 -11.63 -8.34
CA GLN A 169 -8.68 -10.47 -8.15
C GLN A 169 -9.33 -9.54 -7.12
N THR A 170 -8.56 -9.14 -6.11
CA THR A 170 -9.01 -8.16 -5.11
C THR A 170 -8.02 -7.00 -5.06
N LEU A 171 -8.50 -5.79 -5.41
CA LEU A 171 -7.84 -4.53 -5.11
C LEU A 171 -8.35 -4.02 -3.76
N ASP A 172 -7.47 -4.03 -2.76
CA ASP A 172 -7.74 -3.45 -1.44
C ASP A 172 -7.00 -2.13 -1.30
N ALA A 173 -7.67 -1.10 -0.80
CA ALA A 173 -7.05 0.14 -0.35
C ALA A 173 -7.47 0.43 1.08
N ARG A 174 -6.51 0.73 1.95
CA ARG A 174 -6.75 0.94 3.38
C ARG A 174 -6.04 2.20 3.86
N HIS A 175 -6.71 3.01 4.66
CA HIS A 175 -6.07 4.14 5.31
C HIS A 175 -4.93 3.64 6.21
N ILE A 176 -3.75 4.28 6.17
CA ILE A 176 -2.54 3.81 6.86
C ILE A 176 -2.73 3.58 8.37
N GLU A 177 -3.60 4.35 9.00
CA GLU A 177 -3.88 4.23 10.43
C GLU A 177 -4.76 3.02 10.78
N LEU A 178 -5.47 2.45 9.81
CA LEU A 178 -6.35 1.30 10.03
C LEU A 178 -5.58 0.10 10.60
N PHE A 179 -4.35 -0.12 10.12
CA PHE A 179 -3.49 -1.22 10.54
C PHE A 179 -3.08 -1.16 12.02
N LEU A 180 -3.20 0.00 12.65
CA LEU A 180 -2.90 0.19 14.07
C LEU A 180 -4.16 0.18 14.95
N ASN A 181 -5.34 0.00 14.35
CA ASN A 181 -6.60 -0.01 15.07
C ASN A 181 -6.88 -1.40 15.66
N GLU A 182 -7.22 -1.47 16.95
CA GLU A 182 -7.47 -2.73 17.64
C GLU A 182 -8.68 -3.47 17.05
N GLY A 183 -9.74 -2.74 16.69
CA GLY A 183 -10.95 -3.32 16.10
C GLY A 183 -10.70 -3.94 14.72
N TYR A 184 -9.72 -3.44 13.99
CA TYR A 184 -9.29 -4.05 12.73
C TYR A 184 -8.45 -5.31 12.99
N ASN A 185 -7.46 -5.21 13.87
CA ASN A 185 -6.52 -6.30 14.17
C ASN A 185 -7.18 -7.50 14.85
N ASN A 186 -8.27 -7.30 15.59
CA ASN A 186 -9.04 -8.37 16.21
C ASN A 186 -10.16 -8.92 15.31
N GLY A 187 -10.30 -8.42 14.08
CA GLY A 187 -11.31 -8.87 13.12
C GLY A 187 -12.75 -8.45 13.43
N SER A 188 -12.95 -7.44 14.29
CA SER A 188 -14.30 -6.96 14.64
C SER A 188 -14.92 -6.02 13.60
N TRP A 189 -14.15 -5.60 12.60
CA TRP A 189 -14.61 -4.70 11.54
C TRP A 189 -14.83 -5.48 10.24
N ASP A 190 -15.99 -5.30 9.64
CA ASP A 190 -16.41 -5.97 8.42
C ASP A 190 -16.56 -5.01 7.24
N TYR A 191 -16.49 -5.56 6.04
CA TYR A 191 -16.78 -4.84 4.81
C TYR A 191 -18.28 -4.90 4.51
N ASP A 192 -18.89 -3.73 4.30
CA ASP A 192 -20.23 -3.59 3.76
C ASP A 192 -20.18 -3.63 2.22
N VAL A 193 -21.10 -4.38 1.61
CA VAL A 193 -21.25 -4.39 0.15
C VAL A 193 -21.97 -3.11 -0.29
N LEU A 194 -21.29 -2.29 -1.07
CA LEU A 194 -21.84 -1.08 -1.67
C LEU A 194 -22.69 -1.38 -2.91
N GLY A 195 -22.32 -2.45 -3.62
CA GLY A 195 -23.07 -2.97 -4.76
C GLY A 195 -22.25 -3.95 -5.58
N SER A 196 -22.90 -4.51 -6.60
CA SER A 196 -22.31 -5.51 -7.48
C SER A 196 -22.76 -5.33 -8.93
N HIS A 197 -21.89 -5.71 -9.85
CA HIS A 197 -22.17 -5.70 -11.28
C HIS A 197 -21.69 -7.01 -11.91
N ASN A 198 -22.48 -7.57 -12.82
CA ASN A 198 -22.16 -8.83 -13.50
C ASN A 198 -21.98 -8.55 -14.99
N ILE A 199 -20.80 -8.88 -15.50
CA ILE A 199 -20.52 -8.95 -16.93
C ILE A 199 -20.80 -10.38 -17.35
N SER A 200 -21.98 -10.66 -17.90
CA SER A 200 -22.43 -12.01 -18.30
C SER A 200 -21.95 -12.41 -19.70
N LYS A 201 -20.75 -11.98 -20.09
CA LYS A 201 -20.09 -12.30 -21.36
C LYS A 201 -18.58 -12.32 -21.15
N HIS A 202 -17.86 -12.92 -22.10
CA HIS A 202 -16.41 -12.91 -22.10
C HIS A 202 -15.84 -11.51 -21.84
N ALA A 203 -14.95 -11.43 -20.86
CA ALA A 203 -14.18 -10.24 -20.53
C ALA A 203 -12.70 -10.45 -20.82
N ASP A 204 -12.07 -9.47 -21.49
CA ASP A 204 -10.65 -9.52 -21.84
C ASP A 204 -9.73 -9.37 -20.61
N GLY A 205 -10.23 -8.74 -19.54
CA GLY A 205 -9.46 -8.45 -18.34
C GLY A 205 -10.32 -8.12 -17.13
N ALA A 206 -9.76 -8.36 -15.94
CA ALA A 206 -10.26 -7.89 -14.66
C ALA A 206 -9.54 -6.59 -14.31
N SER A 207 -10.21 -5.45 -14.54
CA SER A 207 -9.71 -4.10 -14.23
C SER A 207 -10.43 -3.49 -13.03
N GLY A 208 -9.71 -2.77 -12.18
CA GLY A 208 -10.29 -2.05 -11.06
C GLY A 208 -9.49 -0.81 -10.71
N GLY A 209 -10.16 0.30 -10.43
CA GLY A 209 -9.53 1.57 -10.09
C GLY A 209 -10.22 2.32 -8.97
N ILE A 210 -9.43 3.03 -8.18
CA ILE A 210 -9.85 3.88 -7.07
C ILE A 210 -9.21 5.26 -7.30
N PHE A 211 -10.03 6.30 -7.34
CA PHE A 211 -9.60 7.65 -7.68
C PHE A 211 -10.11 8.66 -6.66
N ASP A 212 -9.27 9.60 -6.24
CA ASP A 212 -9.76 10.84 -5.64
C ASP A 212 -10.50 11.66 -6.70
N ILE A 213 -11.78 11.92 -6.47
CA ILE A 213 -12.64 12.60 -7.44
C ILE A 213 -12.14 14.00 -7.79
N LYS A 214 -11.49 14.68 -6.84
CA LYS A 214 -10.96 16.03 -7.04
C LYS A 214 -9.83 16.06 -8.06
N HIS A 215 -9.09 14.97 -8.17
CA HIS A 215 -7.88 14.84 -8.98
C HIS A 215 -8.11 13.96 -10.23
N LEU A 216 -9.35 13.62 -10.55
CA LEU A 216 -9.70 12.75 -11.68
C LEU A 216 -9.25 13.32 -13.05
N LYS A 217 -9.19 14.65 -13.15
CA LYS A 217 -8.77 15.37 -14.37
C LYS A 217 -7.32 15.82 -14.34
N ASP A 218 -6.59 15.51 -13.26
CA ASP A 218 -5.19 15.89 -13.14
C ASP A 218 -4.33 15.08 -14.11
N GLN A 219 -3.25 15.69 -14.57
CA GLN A 219 -2.33 15.05 -15.51
C GLN A 219 -1.73 13.76 -14.92
N THR A 220 -1.43 13.75 -13.62
CA THR A 220 -0.89 12.58 -12.91
C THR A 220 -1.86 11.40 -12.91
N THR A 221 -3.17 11.65 -12.87
CA THR A 221 -4.20 10.59 -12.92
C THR A 221 -4.41 10.09 -14.35
N SER A 222 -4.12 10.91 -15.36
CA SER A 222 -4.36 10.55 -16.77
C SER A 222 -3.52 9.35 -17.25
N ASP A 223 -2.35 9.12 -16.64
CA ASP A 223 -1.46 8.00 -16.94
C ASP A 223 -2.14 6.64 -16.68
N ILE A 224 -3.09 6.57 -15.75
CA ILE A 224 -3.87 5.35 -15.49
C ILE A 224 -4.74 4.97 -16.69
N PHE A 225 -5.26 5.95 -17.42
CA PHE A 225 -6.15 5.72 -18.57
C PHE A 225 -5.39 5.36 -19.85
N ASP A 226 -4.09 5.60 -19.92
CA ASP A 226 -3.24 5.06 -20.99
C ASP A 226 -2.90 3.59 -20.71
N LEU A 227 -3.90 2.72 -20.84
CA LEU A 227 -3.77 1.29 -20.53
C LEU A 227 -2.58 0.64 -21.24
N LYS A 228 -2.30 1.05 -22.49
CA LYS A 228 -1.21 0.46 -23.28
C LYS A 228 0.18 0.68 -22.67
N SER A 229 0.34 1.69 -21.81
CA SER A 229 1.62 2.01 -21.18
C SER A 229 1.99 1.06 -20.04
N TRP A 230 1.02 0.41 -19.38
CA TRP A 230 1.26 -0.33 -18.13
C TRP A 230 0.57 -1.70 -18.05
N VAL A 231 -0.52 -1.97 -18.78
CA VAL A 231 -1.17 -3.28 -18.74
C VAL A 231 -0.34 -4.36 -19.44
N GLY A 232 -0.54 -5.60 -19.03
CA GLY A 232 0.12 -6.75 -19.65
C GLY A 232 -0.25 -6.87 -21.13
N LYS A 233 0.65 -7.44 -21.93
CA LYS A 233 0.32 -7.83 -23.31
C LYS A 233 -0.80 -8.89 -23.30
N LYS A 234 -1.51 -9.08 -24.41
CA LYS A 234 -2.70 -9.97 -24.52
C LYS A 234 -2.56 -11.37 -23.89
N ASN A 235 -1.36 -11.95 -23.86
CA ASN A 235 -1.10 -13.28 -23.30
C ASN A 235 -0.28 -13.25 -21.99
N ASP A 236 -0.11 -12.06 -21.39
CA ASP A 236 0.47 -11.88 -20.07
C ASP A 236 -0.67 -11.85 -19.04
N TRP A 237 -0.83 -12.96 -18.31
CA TRP A 237 -1.83 -13.13 -17.27
C TRP A 237 -1.34 -12.68 -15.89
N GLN A 238 -0.14 -12.09 -15.81
CA GLN A 238 0.31 -11.54 -14.54
C GLN A 238 -0.44 -10.24 -14.23
N PRO A 239 -0.87 -10.05 -12.97
CA PRO A 239 -1.50 -8.83 -12.55
C PRO A 239 -0.53 -7.66 -12.71
N LYS A 240 -1.03 -6.57 -13.30
CA LYS A 240 -0.33 -5.29 -13.35
C LYS A 240 -1.07 -4.28 -12.50
N ALA A 241 -0.33 -3.32 -12.00
CA ALA A 241 -0.88 -2.23 -11.24
C ALA A 241 -0.10 -0.96 -11.49
N VAL A 242 -0.80 0.16 -11.36
CA VAL A 242 -0.24 1.50 -11.45
C VAL A 242 -0.77 2.32 -10.28
N VAL A 243 0.12 3.09 -9.66
CA VAL A 243 -0.21 3.97 -8.56
C VAL A 243 0.27 5.36 -8.93
N THR A 244 -0.61 6.33 -8.79
CA THR A 244 -0.30 7.76 -8.92
C THR A 244 -0.53 8.41 -7.56
N LEU A 245 -0.24 9.70 -7.45
CA LEU A 245 -0.40 10.42 -6.18
C LEU A 245 -1.84 10.34 -5.63
N HIS A 246 -2.86 10.29 -6.49
CA HIS A 246 -4.27 10.41 -6.10
C HIS A 246 -5.15 9.27 -6.62
N ALA A 247 -4.54 8.21 -7.16
CA ALA A 247 -5.30 7.08 -7.68
C ALA A 247 -4.45 5.80 -7.73
N VAL A 248 -5.15 4.67 -7.73
CA VAL A 248 -4.56 3.35 -7.95
C VAL A 248 -5.45 2.55 -8.90
N ALA A 249 -4.83 1.78 -9.78
CA ALA A 249 -5.54 0.85 -10.63
C ALA A 249 -4.78 -0.46 -10.82
N VAL A 250 -5.54 -1.51 -11.11
CA VAL A 250 -5.04 -2.86 -11.38
C VAL A 250 -5.69 -3.40 -12.65
N ASN A 251 -4.98 -4.27 -13.35
CA ASN A 251 -5.51 -5.05 -14.45
C ASN A 251 -4.83 -6.42 -14.52
N THR A 252 -5.64 -7.47 -14.65
CA THR A 252 -5.18 -8.80 -15.03
C THR A 252 -5.88 -9.21 -16.31
N ASN A 253 -5.12 -9.56 -17.35
CA ASN A 253 -5.70 -10.11 -18.57
C ASN A 253 -6.22 -11.52 -18.29
N LEU A 254 -7.40 -11.83 -18.83
CA LEU A 254 -8.08 -13.08 -18.55
C LEU A 254 -8.00 -14.03 -19.74
N GLN A 255 -8.07 -15.33 -19.44
CA GLN A 255 -8.30 -16.35 -20.45
C GLN A 255 -9.79 -16.35 -20.85
N ASN A 256 -10.18 -17.24 -21.76
CA ASN A 256 -11.60 -17.43 -22.09
C ASN A 256 -12.41 -17.67 -20.81
N ASN A 257 -13.55 -16.99 -20.68
CA ASN A 257 -14.39 -17.00 -19.49
C ASN A 257 -15.85 -16.72 -19.86
N GLU A 258 -16.76 -17.11 -18.99
CA GLU A 258 -18.21 -16.90 -19.16
C GLU A 258 -18.67 -15.53 -18.65
N GLY A 259 -17.81 -14.86 -17.88
CA GLY A 259 -18.07 -13.53 -17.35
C GLY A 259 -17.30 -13.22 -16.08
N ILE A 260 -17.60 -12.07 -15.51
CA ILE A 260 -17.03 -11.62 -14.23
C ILE A 260 -18.14 -11.02 -13.37
N GLN A 261 -18.16 -11.36 -12.09
CA GLN A 261 -18.86 -10.63 -11.05
C GLN A 261 -17.91 -9.66 -10.35
N ILE A 262 -18.27 -8.40 -10.34
CA ILE A 262 -17.59 -7.32 -9.64
C ILE A 262 -18.39 -6.95 -8.39
N LYS A 263 -17.71 -6.75 -7.26
CA LYS A 263 -18.30 -6.20 -6.03
C LYS A 263 -17.45 -5.04 -5.54
N TYR A 264 -18.14 -3.97 -5.16
CA TYR A 264 -17.58 -2.82 -4.47
C TYR A 264 -17.94 -2.93 -2.99
N GLN A 265 -16.95 -2.80 -2.12
CA GLN A 265 -17.15 -2.91 -0.69
C GLN A 265 -16.36 -1.81 0.04
N ALA A 266 -16.84 -1.43 1.21
CA ALA A 266 -16.17 -0.47 2.06
C ALA A 266 -16.28 -0.85 3.54
N MET A 267 -15.28 -0.43 4.32
CA MET A 267 -15.28 -0.57 5.77
C MET A 267 -15.29 0.83 6.39
N LYS A 268 -16.14 1.03 7.40
CA LYS A 268 -16.26 2.29 8.14
C LYS A 268 -15.72 2.17 9.55
N ALA A 269 -15.18 3.26 10.08
CA ALA A 269 -14.75 3.37 11.47
C ALA A 269 -15.96 3.47 12.44
N GLY A 270 -16.68 2.37 12.62
CA GLY A 270 -17.97 2.34 13.32
C GLY A 270 -19.16 2.70 12.42
N LYS A 271 -20.38 2.65 12.95
CA LYS A 271 -21.63 2.72 12.16
C LYS A 271 -21.79 4.01 11.31
N GLU A 272 -21.34 5.15 11.83
CA GLU A 272 -21.40 6.44 11.16
C GLU A 272 -20.02 7.05 10.90
N GLY A 273 -18.96 6.24 11.03
CA GLY A 273 -17.59 6.69 10.84
C GLY A 273 -17.23 6.96 9.39
N GLU A 274 -16.06 7.56 9.22
CA GLU A 274 -15.40 7.69 7.92
C GLU A 274 -15.13 6.30 7.32
N VAL A 275 -15.15 6.21 5.99
CA VAL A 275 -14.65 5.06 5.26
C VAL A 275 -13.12 5.02 5.40
N VAL A 276 -12.62 3.86 5.80
CA VAL A 276 -11.20 3.60 6.12
C VAL A 276 -10.62 2.40 5.37
N ALA A 277 -11.46 1.61 4.71
CA ALA A 277 -11.01 0.62 3.72
C ALA A 277 -12.00 0.56 2.54
N ILE A 278 -11.46 0.26 1.37
CA ILE A 278 -12.19 0.07 0.12
C ILE A 278 -11.69 -1.23 -0.51
N ARG A 279 -12.62 -2.01 -1.05
CA ARG A 279 -12.33 -3.26 -1.74
C ARG A 279 -13.09 -3.32 -3.07
N ILE A 280 -12.37 -3.66 -4.13
CA ILE A 280 -12.96 -4.04 -5.42
C ILE A 280 -12.57 -5.49 -5.67
N SER A 281 -13.54 -6.40 -5.63
CA SER A 281 -13.32 -7.82 -5.91
C SER A 281 -13.92 -8.19 -7.26
N GLN A 282 -13.18 -8.96 -8.06
CA GLN A 282 -13.58 -9.42 -9.39
C GLN A 282 -13.41 -10.93 -9.43
N GLN A 283 -14.51 -11.63 -9.64
CA GLN A 283 -14.57 -13.10 -9.62
C GLN A 283 -15.07 -13.59 -10.97
N LEU A 284 -14.38 -14.57 -11.56
CA LEU A 284 -14.84 -15.25 -12.76
C LEU A 284 -16.16 -15.99 -12.49
N LEU A 285 -17.12 -15.87 -13.42
CA LEU A 285 -18.42 -16.55 -13.40
C LEU A 285 -18.32 -17.96 -13.98
#